data_AF-A0A662UAA0-F1
#
_entry.id   AF-A0A662UAA0-F1
#
_cell.length_a   1.000
_cell.length_b   1.000
_cell.length_c   1.000
_cell.angle_alpha   90.00
_cell.angle_beta   90.00
_cell.angle_gamma   90.00
#
_symmetry.space_group_name_H-M   'P 1'
#
loop_
_entity.id
_entity.type
_entity.pdbx_description
1 polymer ?
#
loop_
_entity_poly.entity_id
_entity_poly.type
_entity_poly.pdbx_seq_one_letter_code
_entity_poly.pdbx_strand_id
1 'polypeptide(L)'
;MPVAVVLLVLDSKVLKRINSILNEVSSYFKGVAEVVTAKNKLTKEDIKKLVECGVRKIVVLPIVENLRKHFEKTYVEKLKLADGRVKIVYAKPMLSSKITTNNVILEIEKLLKP
;
A
#
# COMPACT_ATOMS: atom_id res chain seq x y z
N MET A 1 14.27 7.50 6.77
CA MET A 1 14.22 6.05 6.40
C MET A 1 13.25 5.94 5.23
N PRO A 2 13.68 5.49 4.04
CA PRO A 2 12.81 5.50 2.87
C PRO A 2 11.67 4.50 3.05
N VAL A 3 10.43 4.99 2.94
CA VAL A 3 9.21 4.18 3.07
C VAL A 3 8.56 4.03 1.70
N ALA A 4 8.03 2.86 1.39
CA ALA A 4 7.09 2.71 0.29
C ALA A 4 5.70 2.41 0.84
N VAL A 5 4.68 3.00 0.26
CA VAL A 5 3.28 2.72 0.54
C VAL A 5 2.70 2.02 -0.67
N VAL A 6 2.27 0.79 -0.48
CA VAL A 6 1.62 -0.01 -1.52
C VAL A 6 0.12 0.01 -1.29
N LEU A 7 -0.60 0.67 -2.19
CA LEU A 7 -2.06 0.60 -2.26
C LEU A 7 -2.44 -0.69 -2.99
N LEU A 8 -2.90 -1.69 -2.24
CA LEU A 8 -3.26 -3.00 -2.79
C LEU A 8 -4.74 -2.98 -3.19
N VAL A 9 -5.02 -3.13 -4.49
CA VAL A 9 -6.37 -3.01 -5.04
C VAL A 9 -6.77 -4.30 -5.73
N LEU A 10 -7.91 -4.86 -5.33
CA LEU A 10 -8.45 -6.07 -5.95
C LEU A 10 -9.34 -5.75 -7.17
N ASP A 11 -10.05 -4.62 -7.13
CA ASP A 11 -11.03 -4.25 -8.15
C ASP A 11 -10.45 -3.25 -9.16
N SER A 12 -10.68 -3.50 -10.46
CA SER A 12 -10.13 -2.66 -11.53
C SER A 12 -10.82 -1.29 -11.65
N LYS A 13 -12.09 -1.15 -11.24
CA LYS A 13 -12.79 0.14 -11.17
C LYS A 13 -12.20 1.01 -10.05
N VAL A 14 -11.92 0.38 -8.92
CA VAL A 14 -11.28 1.04 -7.78
C VAL A 14 -9.85 1.46 -8.13
N LEU A 15 -9.12 0.64 -8.89
CA LEU A 15 -7.78 0.97 -9.38
C LEU A 15 -7.78 2.24 -10.24
N LYS A 16 -8.77 2.42 -11.12
CA LYS A 16 -8.90 3.66 -11.93
C LYS A 16 -9.06 4.90 -11.05
N ARG A 17 -9.91 4.82 -10.02
CA ARG A 17 -10.10 5.92 -9.05
C ARG A 17 -8.84 6.21 -8.25
N ILE A 18 -8.08 5.19 -7.89
CA ILE A 18 -6.83 5.38 -7.14
C ILE A 18 -5.78 6.00 -8.06
N ASN A 19 -5.63 5.51 -9.30
CA ASN A 19 -4.69 6.09 -10.25
C ASN A 19 -4.98 7.56 -10.54
N SER A 20 -6.25 7.99 -10.54
CA SER A 20 -6.59 9.41 -10.70
C SER A 20 -6.14 10.28 -9.52
N ILE A 21 -6.12 9.75 -8.29
CA ILE A 21 -5.66 10.49 -7.10
C ILE A 21 -4.20 10.22 -6.74
N LEU A 22 -3.58 9.21 -7.35
CA LEU A 22 -2.24 8.74 -6.99
C LEU A 22 -1.20 9.85 -7.15
N ASN A 23 -1.31 10.65 -8.21
CA ASN A 23 -0.40 11.77 -8.45
C ASN A 23 -0.50 12.83 -7.34
N GLU A 24 -1.70 13.13 -6.86
CA GLU A 24 -1.91 14.08 -5.75
C GLU A 24 -1.32 13.52 -4.45
N VAL A 25 -1.63 12.25 -4.13
CA VAL A 25 -1.13 11.58 -2.93
C VAL A 25 0.39 11.46 -2.96
N SER A 26 0.99 11.05 -4.07
CA SER A 26 2.44 10.94 -4.24
C SER A 26 3.13 12.30 -4.15
N SER A 27 2.49 13.37 -4.65
CA SER A 27 3.02 14.72 -4.51
C SER A 27 3.08 15.16 -3.04
N TYR A 28 2.09 14.76 -2.23
CA TYR A 28 2.04 15.07 -0.80
C TYR A 28 3.19 14.43 -0.01
N PHE A 29 3.54 13.17 -0.33
CA PHE A 29 4.58 12.42 0.40
C PHE A 29 5.99 12.52 -0.21
N LYS A 30 6.22 13.49 -1.12
CA LYS A 30 7.53 13.70 -1.76
C LYS A 30 8.67 13.75 -0.71
N GLY A 31 9.60 12.80 -0.81
CA GLY A 31 10.77 12.71 0.06
C GLY A 31 10.60 11.87 1.33
N VAL A 32 9.38 11.42 1.65
CA VAL A 32 9.09 10.61 2.85
C VAL A 32 8.63 9.20 2.48
N ALA A 33 7.73 9.09 1.51
CA ALA A 33 7.20 7.81 1.09
C ALA A 33 6.90 7.75 -0.41
N GLU A 34 7.27 6.64 -1.06
CA GLU A 34 6.88 6.35 -2.44
C GLU A 34 5.54 5.62 -2.45
N VAL A 35 4.51 6.21 -3.06
CA VAL A 35 3.17 5.62 -3.11
C VAL A 35 2.96 4.91 -4.44
N VAL A 36 2.79 3.59 -4.39
CA VAL A 36 2.61 2.72 -5.56
C VAL A 36 1.32 1.94 -5.45
N THR A 37 0.71 1.60 -6.58
CA THR A 37 -0.48 0.76 -6.63
C THR A 37 -0.11 -0.65 -7.07
N ALA A 38 -0.57 -1.67 -6.34
CA ALA A 38 -0.42 -3.07 -6.74
C ALA A 38 -1.80 -3.69 -6.97
N LYS A 39 -1.96 -4.38 -8.09
CA LYS A 39 -3.18 -5.14 -8.38
C LYS A 39 -3.07 -6.54 -7.78
N ASN A 40 -4.11 -6.97 -7.08
CA ASN A 40 -4.28 -8.34 -6.57
C ASN A 40 -3.33 -8.75 -5.41
N LYS A 41 -2.01 -8.72 -5.61
CA LYS A 41 -1.00 -9.08 -4.60
C LYS A 41 0.30 -8.31 -4.81
N LEU A 42 1.05 -8.09 -3.73
CA LEU A 42 2.44 -7.64 -3.78
C LEU A 42 3.34 -8.85 -4.04
N THR A 43 4.11 -8.85 -5.13
CA THR A 43 5.00 -9.97 -5.45
C THR A 43 6.39 -9.80 -4.83
N LYS A 44 7.17 -10.89 -4.79
CA LYS A 44 8.57 -10.84 -4.32
C LYS A 44 9.43 -9.93 -5.19
N GLU A 45 9.15 -9.85 -6.49
CA GLU A 45 9.86 -8.99 -7.43
C GLU A 45 9.57 -7.51 -7.17
N ASP A 46 8.31 -7.16 -6.89
CA ASP A 46 7.93 -5.79 -6.52
C ASP A 46 8.65 -5.35 -5.24
N ILE A 47 8.70 -6.24 -4.24
CA ILE A 47 9.44 -5.98 -3.00
C ILE A 47 10.93 -5.80 -3.29
N LYS A 48 11.53 -6.67 -4.11
CA LYS A 48 12.95 -6.61 -4.45
C LYS A 48 13.31 -5.29 -5.13
N LYS A 49 12.49 -4.84 -6.10
CA LYS A 49 12.67 -3.54 -6.75
C LYS A 49 12.62 -2.39 -5.75
N LEU A 50 11.64 -2.39 -4.83
CA LEU A 50 11.55 -1.37 -3.78
C LEU A 50 12.80 -1.39 -2.87
N VAL A 51 13.28 -2.59 -2.49
CA VAL A 51 14.51 -2.73 -1.69
C VAL A 51 15.73 -2.18 -2.44
N GLU A 52 15.85 -2.48 -3.74
CA GLU A 52 16.92 -1.98 -4.61
C GLU A 52 16.87 -0.46 -4.77
N CYS A 53 15.67 0.15 -4.72
CA CYS A 53 15.47 1.59 -4.64
C CYS A 53 15.78 2.20 -3.25
N GLY A 54 16.25 1.40 -2.29
CA GLY A 54 16.64 1.85 -0.95
C GLY A 54 15.50 1.86 0.07
N VAL A 55 14.31 1.36 -0.27
CA VAL A 55 13.17 1.27 0.64
C VAL A 55 13.49 0.31 1.79
N ARG A 56 13.29 0.77 3.03
CA ARG A 56 13.49 -0.04 4.24
C ARG A 56 12.22 -0.34 5.01
N LYS A 57 11.11 0.31 4.69
CA LYS A 57 9.78 0.02 5.25
C LYS A 57 8.76 0.00 4.12
N ILE A 58 7.96 -1.06 4.02
CA ILE A 58 6.86 -1.15 3.06
C ILE A 58 5.56 -1.19 3.86
N VAL A 59 4.67 -0.23 3.61
CA VAL A 59 3.35 -0.16 4.21
C VAL A 59 2.34 -0.60 3.18
N VAL A 60 1.70 -1.75 3.38
CA VAL A 60 0.66 -2.25 2.47
C VAL A 60 -0.69 -1.78 3.01
N LEU A 61 -1.37 -0.93 2.25
CA LEU A 61 -2.75 -0.49 2.52
C LEU A 61 -3.70 -1.22 1.56
N PRO A 62 -4.44 -2.23 2.03
CA PRO A 62 -5.42 -2.90 1.19
C PRO A 62 -6.64 -2.03 0.99
N ILE A 63 -7.10 -1.91 -0.24
CA ILE A 63 -8.29 -1.16 -0.62
C ILE A 63 -9.31 -2.12 -1.22
N VAL A 64 -10.46 -2.21 -0.55
CA VAL A 64 -11.44 -3.28 -0.77
C VAL A 64 -12.84 -2.70 -0.91
N GLU A 65 -13.64 -3.22 -1.84
CA GLU A 65 -15.06 -2.85 -1.88
C GLU A 65 -15.85 -3.45 -0.71
N ASN A 66 -15.43 -4.62 -0.24
CA ASN A 66 -16.07 -5.30 0.88
C ASN A 66 -15.02 -5.99 1.76
N LEU A 67 -15.04 -5.69 3.06
CA LEU A 67 -14.12 -6.23 4.05
C LEU A 67 -14.23 -7.77 4.16
N ARG A 68 -15.42 -8.35 3.95
CA ARG A 68 -15.62 -9.82 4.03
C ARG A 68 -14.83 -10.59 2.97
N LYS A 69 -14.87 -10.14 1.71
CA LYS A 69 -14.11 -10.76 0.60
C LYS A 69 -12.59 -10.60 0.75
N HIS A 70 -12.16 -9.57 1.48
CA HIS A 70 -10.74 -9.36 1.74
C HIS A 70 -10.22 -10.40 2.73
N PHE A 71 -10.88 -10.60 3.87
CA PHE A 71 -10.44 -11.56 4.88
C PHE A 71 -10.37 -13.00 4.36
N GLU A 72 -11.28 -13.43 3.48
CA GLU A 72 -11.20 -14.75 2.83
C GLU A 72 -9.99 -14.91 1.90
N LYS A 73 -9.52 -13.82 1.28
CA LYS A 73 -8.31 -13.80 0.43
C LYS A 73 -7.04 -13.42 1.19
N THR A 74 -7.16 -12.95 2.45
CA THR A 74 -6.04 -12.52 3.29
C THR A 74 -5.37 -13.74 3.94
N TYR A 75 -5.02 -14.73 3.12
CA TYR A 75 -3.97 -15.69 3.41
C TYR A 75 -2.61 -14.95 3.31
N VAL A 76 -2.49 -13.83 4.02
CA VAL A 76 -1.29 -13.00 4.15
C VAL A 76 -0.54 -13.47 5.40
N GLU A 77 -0.40 -14.78 5.51
CA GLU A 77 0.71 -15.36 6.24
C GLU A 77 1.77 -15.70 5.19
N LYS A 78 3.02 -15.30 5.44
CA LYS A 78 4.26 -15.68 4.70
C LYS A 78 4.90 -14.67 3.72
N LEU A 79 4.67 -13.36 3.83
CA LEU A 79 5.66 -12.37 3.35
C LEU A 79 6.49 -11.73 4.48
N LYS A 80 6.45 -12.31 5.69
CA LYS A 80 7.35 -11.96 6.80
C LYS A 80 8.82 -12.35 6.57
N LEU A 81 9.13 -13.09 5.50
CA LEU A 81 10.45 -13.68 5.27
C LEU A 81 10.92 -13.43 3.83
N ALA A 82 11.35 -12.21 3.56
CA ALA A 82 12.33 -11.97 2.52
C ALA A 82 13.29 -10.89 3.06
N ASP A 83 14.53 -11.30 3.29
CA ASP A 83 15.70 -10.47 3.58
C ASP A 83 15.96 -9.91 4.99
N GLY A 84 14.97 -9.65 5.85
CA GLY A 84 15.24 -8.96 7.14
C GLY A 84 15.79 -7.52 7.01
N ARG A 85 16.00 -7.06 5.76
CA ARG A 85 16.44 -5.71 5.38
C ARG A 85 15.28 -4.71 5.30
N VAL A 86 14.04 -5.21 5.19
CA VAL A 86 12.83 -4.40 4.97
C VAL A 86 11.70 -4.80 5.92
N LYS A 87 11.11 -3.81 6.57
CA LYS A 87 9.96 -3.98 7.47
C LYS A 87 8.67 -3.84 6.68
N ILE A 88 7.94 -4.94 6.47
CA ILE A 88 6.62 -4.93 5.82
C ILE A 88 5.54 -4.79 6.89
N VAL A 89 4.70 -3.76 6.78
CA VAL A 89 3.58 -3.46 7.67
C VAL A 89 2.29 -3.54 6.87
N TYR A 90 1.39 -4.43 7.27
CA TYR A 90 0.05 -4.49 6.70
C TYR A 90 -0.88 -3.60 7.50
N ALA A 91 -1.42 -2.57 6.84
CA ALA A 91 -2.40 -1.67 7.40
C ALA A 91 -3.81 -2.29 7.38
N LYS A 92 -4.71 -1.69 8.16
CA LYS A 92 -6.12 -2.11 8.13
C LYS A 92 -6.70 -1.83 6.74
N PRO A 93 -7.49 -2.76 6.18
CA PRO A 93 -8.11 -2.56 4.88
C PRO A 93 -9.05 -1.36 4.89
N MET A 94 -8.93 -0.52 3.86
CA MET A 94 -9.75 0.67 3.62
C MET A 94 -10.89 0.32 2.65
N LEU A 95 -12.10 0.77 2.98
CA LEU A 95 -13.26 0.59 2.10
C LEU A 95 -13.16 1.48 0.86
N SER A 96 -13.51 0.93 -0.29
CA SER A 96 -13.42 1.65 -1.57
C SER A 96 -14.33 2.88 -1.64
N SER A 97 -15.44 2.84 -0.92
CA SER A 97 -16.37 3.96 -0.77
C SER A 97 -15.76 5.16 -0.03
N LYS A 98 -14.68 4.95 0.73
CA LYS A 98 -13.99 6.00 1.48
C LYS A 98 -12.72 6.50 0.77
N ILE A 99 -12.42 6.03 -0.43
CA ILE A 99 -11.24 6.49 -1.19
C ILE A 99 -11.48 7.93 -1.65
N THR A 100 -10.86 8.86 -0.95
CA THR A 100 -10.67 10.25 -1.36
C THR A 100 -9.21 10.61 -1.12
N THR A 101 -8.67 11.59 -1.85
CA THR A 101 -7.28 12.03 -1.68
C THR A 101 -6.95 12.29 -0.21
N ASN A 102 -7.81 13.06 0.49
CA ASN A 102 -7.63 13.38 1.91
C ASN A 102 -7.65 12.15 2.82
N ASN A 103 -8.58 11.21 2.61
CA ASN A 103 -8.66 10.02 3.45
C ASN A 103 -7.46 9.10 3.25
N VAL A 104 -6.99 8.97 2.00
CA VAL A 104 -5.78 8.19 1.68
C VAL A 104 -4.55 8.82 2.33
N ILE A 105 -4.41 10.15 2.23
CA ILE A 105 -3.32 10.88 2.91
C ILE A 105 -3.38 10.64 4.43
N LEU A 106 -4.54 10.84 5.06
CA LEU A 106 -4.70 10.68 6.51
C LEU A 106 -4.38 9.25 6.98
N GLU A 107 -4.79 8.22 6.25
CA GLU A 107 -4.44 6.84 6.58
C GLU A 107 -2.95 6.58 6.42
N ILE A 108 -2.33 7.08 5.36
CA ILE A 108 -0.88 6.96 5.16
C ILE A 108 -0.12 7.69 6.27
N GLU A 109 -0.51 8.91 6.64
CA GLU A 109 0.10 9.67 7.73
C GLU A 109 0.05 8.91 9.06
N LYS A 110 -1.09 8.30 9.39
CA LYS A 110 -1.22 7.46 10.60
C LYS A 110 -0.25 6.27 10.60
N LEU A 111 0.04 5.71 9.43
CA LEU A 111 0.93 4.56 9.26
C LEU A 111 2.42 4.96 9.20
N LEU A 112 2.69 6.21 8.83
CA LEU A 112 4.01 6.81 8.80
C LEU A 112 4.44 7.38 10.16
N LYS A 113 3.49 7.79 11.01
CA LYS A 113 3.79 8.20 12.39
C LYS A 113 4.47 7.06 13.18
N PRO A 114 5.48 7.39 14.00
CA PRO A 114 6.26 6.42 14.77
C PRO A 114 5.43 5.67 15.81
#